data_AF-A0A8J7Q8J1-F1
#
_entry.id   AF-A0A8J7Q8J1-F1
#
_cell.length_a   1.000
_cell.length_b   1.000
_cell.length_c   1.000
_cell.angle_alpha   90.00
_cell.angle_beta   90.00
_cell.angle_gamma   90.00
#
_symmetry.space_group_name_H-M   'P 1'
#
loop_
_entity.id
_entity.type
_entity.pdbx_description
1 polymer ?
#
loop_
_entity_poly.entity_id
_entity_poly.type
_entity_poly.pdbx_seq_one_letter_code
_entity_poly.pdbx_strand_id
1 'polypeptide(L)'
;VEVISPGNTRGEMNRKLKEYFLAGVRLVWFVNRMDRTVTVYTAPDVSETLSERETLDGGDVLPGFRLALAKLFERVPQESAKKKGKKKPRE
;
A
#
# COMPACT_ATOMS: atom_id res chain seq x y z
N VAL A 1 -3.52 -5.00 -8.19
CA VAL A 1 -3.05 -5.04 -6.79
C VAL A 1 -1.54 -5.17 -6.82
N GLU A 2 -0.82 -4.29 -6.14
CA GLU A 2 0.64 -4.32 -6.03
C GLU A 2 1.05 -4.44 -4.56
N VAL A 3 1.98 -5.34 -4.25
CA VAL A 3 2.56 -5.46 -2.90
C VAL A 3 3.92 -4.78 -2.90
N ILE A 4 4.07 -3.73 -2.10
CA ILE A 4 5.30 -2.94 -2.04
C ILE A 4 6.40 -3.78 -1.39
N SER A 5 7.53 -3.90 -2.08
CA SER A 5 8.75 -4.50 -1.56
C SER A 5 9.69 -3.41 -1.03
N PRO A 6 10.60 -3.73 -0.07
CA PRO A 6 11.56 -2.76 0.48
C PRO A 6 12.45 -2.09 -0.57
N GLY A 7 12.66 -2.72 -1.73
CA GLY A 7 13.46 -2.19 -2.82
C GLY A 7 12.70 -1.27 -3.78
N ASN A 8 11.36 -1.17 -3.70
CA ASN A 8 10.60 -0.32 -4.60
C ASN A 8 10.80 1.15 -4.28
N THR A 9 11.12 1.94 -5.31
CA THR A 9 11.22 3.38 -5.20
C THR A 9 9.89 4.08 -5.45
N ARG A 10 9.72 5.28 -4.88
CA ARG A 10 8.52 6.11 -5.15
C ARG A 10 8.36 6.40 -6.65
N GLY A 11 9.46 6.60 -7.37
CA GLY A 11 9.45 6.88 -8.82
C GLY A 11 8.92 5.71 -9.63
N GLU A 12 9.38 4.48 -9.35
CA GLU A 12 8.88 3.27 -10.02
C GLU A 12 7.41 3.03 -9.73
N MET A 13 6.98 3.19 -8.47
CA MET A 13 5.58 2.98 -8.10
C MET A 13 4.66 4.02 -8.75
N ASN A 14 5.10 5.28 -8.84
CA ASN A 14 4.35 6.33 -9.54
C ASN A 14 4.27 6.05 -11.05
N ARG A 15 5.35 5.55 -11.66
CA ARG A 15 5.34 5.16 -13.08
C ARG A 15 4.33 4.04 -13.33
N LYS A 16 4.39 2.95 -12.54
CA LYS A 16 3.43 1.84 -12.60
C LYS A 16 1.99 2.32 -12.45
N LEU A 17 1.74 3.20 -11.46
CA LEU A 17 0.41 3.74 -11.20
C LEU A 17 -0.16 4.45 -12.44
N LYS A 18 0.64 5.32 -13.07
CA LYS A 18 0.25 6.01 -14.31
C LYS A 18 -0.01 5.03 -15.44
N GLU A 19 0.87 4.04 -15.63
CA GLU A 19 0.69 3.00 -16.66
C GLU A 19 -0.61 2.22 -16.47
N TYR A 20 -0.97 1.86 -15.23
CA TYR A 20 -2.23 1.16 -14.95
C TYR A 20 -3.46 1.99 -15.32
N PHE A 21 -3.51 3.26 -14.91
CA PHE A 21 -4.64 4.12 -15.23
C PHE A 21 -4.72 4.45 -16.73
N LEU A 22 -3.57 4.63 -17.40
CA LEU A 22 -3.53 4.77 -18.86
C LEU A 22 -4.05 3.52 -19.58
N ALA A 23 -3.86 2.33 -18.99
CA ALA A 23 -4.41 1.08 -19.49
C ALA A 23 -5.89 0.84 -19.10
N GLY A 24 -6.56 1.82 -18.48
CA GLY A 24 -7.99 1.74 -18.13
C GLY A 24 -8.30 1.03 -16.80
N VAL A 25 -7.30 0.76 -15.96
CA VAL A 25 -7.55 0.25 -14.60
C VAL A 25 -8.26 1.33 -13.79
N ARG A 26 -9.35 0.95 -13.11
CA ARG A 26 -10.20 1.89 -12.34
C ARG A 26 -9.91 1.90 -10.84
N LEU A 27 -9.25 0.85 -10.33
CA LEU A 27 -8.95 0.68 -8.91
C LEU A 27 -7.61 -0.01 -8.76
N VAL A 28 -6.69 0.63 -8.03
CA VAL A 28 -5.38 0.07 -7.71
C VAL A 28 -5.20 0.06 -6.19
N TRP A 29 -4.74 -1.08 -5.67
CA TRP A 29 -4.37 -1.21 -4.26
C TRP A 29 -2.87 -1.43 -4.15
N PHE A 30 -2.20 -0.56 -3.40
CA PHE A 30 -0.81 -0.70 -2.99
C PHE A 30 -0.76 -1.19 -1.55
N VAL A 31 -0.27 -2.41 -1.35
CA VAL A 31 -0.19 -3.04 -0.02
C VAL A 31 1.22 -2.85 0.52
N ASN A 32 1.34 -2.05 1.60
CA ASN A 32 2.59 -1.88 2.32
C ASN A 32 2.61 -2.78 3.54
N ARG A 33 3.39 -3.88 3.47
CA ARG A 33 3.49 -4.87 4.55
C ARG A 33 4.29 -4.37 5.75
N MET A 34 5.22 -3.43 5.54
CA MET A 34 6.07 -2.90 6.62
C MET A 34 5.25 -1.99 7.52
N ASP A 35 4.49 -1.08 6.90
CA ASP A 35 3.64 -0.12 7.62
C ASP A 35 2.24 -0.66 7.91
N ARG A 36 1.92 -1.87 7.40
CA ARG A 36 0.59 -2.51 7.48
C ARG A 36 -0.53 -1.57 7.04
N THR A 37 -0.34 -0.98 5.88
CA THR A 37 -1.31 -0.10 5.24
C THR A 37 -1.65 -0.58 3.85
N VAL A 38 -2.82 -0.16 3.37
CA VAL A 38 -3.21 -0.30 1.97
C VAL A 38 -3.58 1.08 1.45
N THR A 39 -2.89 1.55 0.42
CA THR A 39 -3.28 2.76 -0.30
C THR A 39 -4.18 2.37 -1.47
N VAL A 40 -5.37 2.94 -1.49
CA VAL A 40 -6.39 2.74 -2.52
C VAL A 40 -6.34 3.93 -3.46
N TYR A 41 -6.17 3.67 -4.75
CA TYR A 41 -6.17 4.68 -5.80
C TYR A 41 -7.36 4.48 -6.72
N THR A 42 -8.10 5.56 -6.96
CA THR A 42 -9.19 5.65 -7.96
C THR A 42 -8.80 6.52 -9.16
N ALA A 43 -7.72 7.30 -9.03
CA ALA A 43 -7.02 8.00 -10.11
C ALA A 43 -5.53 8.10 -9.75
N PRO A 44 -4.63 8.49 -10.68
CA PRO A 44 -3.19 8.58 -10.42
C PRO A 44 -2.80 9.50 -9.25
N ASP A 45 -3.64 10.47 -8.94
CA ASP A 45 -3.45 11.51 -7.93
C ASP A 45 -4.53 11.49 -6.82
N VAL A 46 -5.54 10.62 -6.94
CA VAL A 46 -6.62 10.47 -5.96
C VAL A 46 -6.45 9.16 -5.23
N SER A 47 -6.15 9.25 -3.92
CA SER A 47 -5.94 8.08 -3.09
C SER A 47 -6.32 8.29 -1.63
N GLU A 48 -6.70 7.20 -0.98
CA GLU A 48 -6.84 7.11 0.48
C GLU A 48 -5.91 6.02 1.02
N THR A 49 -5.41 6.18 2.24
CA THR A 49 -4.58 5.16 2.89
C THR A 49 -5.32 4.61 4.09
N LEU A 50 -5.57 3.29 4.06
CA LEU A 50 -6.22 2.54 5.11
C LEU A 50 -5.17 1.84 5.98
N SER A 51 -5.38 1.90 7.28
CA SER A 51 -4.61 1.16 8.28
C SER A 51 -5.11 -0.27 8.45
N GLU A 52 -4.33 -1.12 9.12
CA GLU A 52 -4.73 -2.50 9.45
C GLU A 52 -6.07 -2.61 10.21
N ARG A 53 -6.54 -1.53 10.84
CA ARG A 53 -7.78 -1.52 11.63
C ARG A 53 -9.03 -1.32 10.77
N GLU A 54 -8.85 -0.97 9.51
CA GLU A 54 -9.91 -0.60 8.60
C GLU A 54 -10.30 -1.76 7.67
N THR A 55 -11.39 -1.56 6.93
CA THR A 55 -11.88 -2.52 5.94
C THR A 55 -11.63 -1.96 4.55
N LEU A 56 -10.94 -2.73 3.72
CA LEU A 56 -10.78 -2.45 2.30
C LEU A 56 -12.07 -2.78 1.56
N ASP A 57 -12.55 -1.84 0.76
CA ASP A 57 -13.75 -1.97 -0.06
C ASP A 57 -13.40 -2.08 -1.56
N GLY A 58 -14.18 -2.86 -2.30
CA GLY A 58 -14.04 -3.04 -3.74
C GLY A 58 -14.59 -1.89 -4.60
N GLY A 59 -15.35 -0.98 -3.99
CA GLY A 59 -16.10 0.08 -4.65
C GLY A 59 -16.95 -0.44 -5.80
N ASP A 60 -17.13 0.40 -6.81
CA ASP A 60 -17.90 0.06 -8.02
C ASP A 60 -17.16 -0.93 -8.95
N VAL A 61 -15.87 -1.19 -8.71
CA VAL A 61 -15.08 -2.12 -9.51
C VAL A 61 -15.33 -3.56 -9.08
N LEU A 62 -15.48 -3.79 -7.78
CA LEU A 62 -15.79 -5.09 -7.19
C LEU A 62 -16.93 -4.95 -6.17
N PRO A 63 -18.18 -4.76 -6.61
CA PRO A 63 -19.31 -4.54 -5.71
C PRO A 63 -19.48 -5.68 -4.69
N GLY A 64 -19.64 -5.31 -3.42
CA GLY A 64 -19.82 -6.27 -2.32
C GLY A 64 -18.52 -6.88 -1.79
N PHE A 65 -17.37 -6.64 -2.42
CA PHE A 65 -16.08 -7.07 -1.88
C PHE A 65 -15.72 -6.23 -0.66
N ARG A 66 -15.45 -6.90 0.46
CA ARG A 66 -14.98 -6.29 1.72
C ARG A 66 -13.93 -7.17 2.37
N LEU A 67 -12.82 -6.57 2.80
CA LEU A 67 -11.72 -7.27 3.47
C LEU A 67 -11.26 -6.49 4.70
N ALA A 68 -11.47 -7.04 5.89
CA ALA A 68 -10.86 -6.50 7.11
C ALA A 68 -9.33 -6.61 7.00
N LEU A 69 -8.63 -5.47 7.00
CA LEU A 69 -7.18 -5.44 6.76
C LEU A 69 -6.39 -6.11 7.87
N ALA A 70 -6.94 -6.20 9.09
CA ALA A 70 -6.36 -6.97 10.18
C ALA A 70 -6.10 -8.41 9.76
N LYS A 71 -7.07 -9.05 9.07
CA LYS A 71 -6.95 -10.43 8.56
C LYS A 71 -5.86 -10.58 7.51
N LEU A 72 -5.69 -9.55 6.66
CA LEU A 72 -4.66 -9.55 5.62
C LEU A 72 -3.25 -9.60 6.23
N PHE A 73 -3.04 -8.94 7.36
CA PHE A 73 -1.72 -8.80 8.00
C PHE A 73 -1.44 -9.82 9.12
N GLU A 74 -2.40 -10.68 9.48
CA GLU A 74 -2.28 -11.68 10.56
C GLU A 74 -1.02 -12.56 10.46
N ARG A 75 -0.68 -13.01 9.24
CA ARG A 75 0.45 -13.93 8.99
C ARG A 75 1.74 -13.23 8.56
N VAL A 76 1.76 -11.90 8.59
CA VAL A 76 2.96 -11.13 8.30
C VAL A 76 3.56 -10.70 9.64
N PRO A 77 4.67 -11.33 10.08
CA PRO A 77 5.38 -10.84 11.25
C PRO A 77 5.69 -9.36 11.04
N GLN A 78 5.36 -8.52 12.02
CA GLN A 78 5.96 -7.20 12.07
C GLN A 78 7.47 -7.43 12.15
N GLU A 79 8.20 -7.15 11.06
CA GLU A 79 9.64 -6.98 11.14
C GLU A 79 9.87 -5.74 12.01
N SER A 80 9.82 -5.96 13.31
CA SER A 80 9.93 -5.00 14.39
C SER A 80 11.01 -3.97 14.06
N ALA A 81 10.62 -2.71 13.88
CA ALA A 81 11.29 -1.49 14.36
C ALA A 81 12.84 -1.39 14.29
N LYS A 82 13.56 -2.20 13.51
CA LYS A 82 15.03 -2.21 13.44
C LYS A 82 15.55 -1.22 12.40
N LYS A 83 15.13 0.04 12.51
CA LYS A 83 15.92 1.21 12.08
C LYS A 83 15.67 2.44 12.97
N LYS A 84 15.38 2.28 14.28
CA LYS A 84 15.68 3.33 15.25
C LYS A 84 17.14 3.16 15.71
N GLY A 85 18.05 3.98 15.16
CA GLY A 85 19.41 4.14 15.69
C GLY A 85 20.56 3.94 14.71
N LYS A 86 20.82 4.92 13.84
CA LYS A 86 22.18 5.31 13.44
C LYS A 86 22.23 6.81 13.20
N LYS A 87 22.04 7.60 14.27
CA LYS A 87 22.63 8.95 14.32
C LYS A 87 24.13 8.73 14.47
N LYS A 88 24.91 9.02 13.42
CA LYS A 88 26.36 9.25 13.58
C LYS A 88 26.53 10.58 14.33
N PRO A 89 27.30 10.65 15.43
CA PRO A 89 27.83 11.94 15.88
C PRO A 89 28.80 12.43 14.79
N ARG A 90 28.69 13.71 14.42
CA ARG A 90 29.79 14.38 13.72
C ARG A 90 30.76 14.81 14.81
N GLU A 91 31.99 14.30 14.74
CA GLU A 91 33.18 14.98 15.26
C GLU A 91 33.34 16.34 14.58
#